data_AF-A0A9J6BGV9-F1
#
_entry.id   AF-A0A9J6BGV9-F1
#
_cell.length_a   1.000
_cell.length_b   1.000
_cell.length_c   1.000
_cell.angle_alpha   90.00
_cell.angle_beta   90.00
_cell.angle_gamma   90.00
#
_symmetry.space_group_name_H-M   'P 1'
#
loop_
_entity.id
_entity.type
_entity.pdbx_description
1 polymer ?
#
loop_
_entity_poly.entity_id
_entity_poly.type
_entity_poly.pdbx_seq_one_letter_code
_entity_poly.pdbx_strand_id
1 'polypeptide(L)'
;MTSSIPSNWALKLLLAAISGIFATFLVNAGHNFIHQRNSWRMYGCHAALINFREFRVLHAMSHHMYPNSVYDLETLIYEPFFKYLPIAKTKMRIFLNYLSIPLIYILGFHGAFLYRVIGLFQSDWKTDMQILYFDDIIGFLMPPLIFFTKIIYLTITESSEEFSFYNLFLIAFEAGFLGNFILMSASVTFSVIGLNVGHHGTDVTHEGDEFKSLDFGIYQLATTIDRTGANANLFMVLTHYGEHIIHHMIPSVDLAVLHLFWDILEETCKEFEAEIKLIPIKKAALLQFQQLKRIEYNKIEKDENDNVVIKIQE
;
A
#
# COMPACT_ATOMS: atom_id res chain seq x y z
N MET A 1 33.85 27.05 24.79
CA MET A 1 33.17 27.40 23.53
C MET A 1 32.01 26.43 23.38
N THR A 2 30.82 26.84 23.78
CA THR A 2 29.59 26.08 23.58
C THR A 2 29.19 26.18 22.10
N SER A 3 29.70 25.27 21.27
CA SER A 3 29.14 25.06 19.93
C SER A 3 27.79 24.39 20.09
N SER A 4 26.78 25.18 20.46
CA SER A 4 25.39 24.77 20.29
C SER A 4 25.16 24.62 18.79
N ILE A 5 25.36 23.42 18.26
CA ILE A 5 24.76 23.03 16.98
C ILE A 5 23.28 23.37 17.18
N PRO A 6 22.71 24.36 16.46
CA PRO A 6 21.30 24.63 16.59
C PRO A 6 20.59 23.33 16.26
N SER A 7 19.73 22.85 17.15
CA SER A 7 18.92 21.67 16.93
C SER A 7 17.97 21.97 15.77
N ASN A 8 18.45 21.76 14.54
CA ASN A 8 17.67 22.03 13.34
C ASN A 8 16.63 20.92 13.19
N TRP A 9 15.54 21.06 13.94
CA TRP A 9 14.41 20.16 13.93
C TRP A 9 13.79 20.05 12.53
N ALA A 10 13.81 21.11 11.74
CA ALA A 10 13.34 21.06 10.35
C ALA A 10 14.18 20.07 9.52
N LEU A 11 15.51 20.11 9.65
CA LEU A 11 16.39 19.13 9.00
C LEU A 11 16.13 17.70 9.49
N LYS A 12 15.98 17.49 10.81
CA LYS A 12 15.68 16.16 11.37
C LYS A 12 14.35 15.60 10.85
N LEU A 13 13.31 16.43 10.80
CA LEU A 13 12.01 16.05 10.27
C LEU A 13 12.07 15.78 8.77
N LEU A 14 12.82 16.56 7.99
CA LEU A 14 13.03 16.30 6.57
C LEU A 14 13.73 14.95 6.35
N LEU A 15 14.81 14.68 7.08
CA LEU A 15 15.50 13.39 7.01
C LEU A 15 14.61 12.24 7.45
N ALA A 16 13.81 12.41 8.50
CA ALA A 16 12.83 11.41 8.93
C ALA A 16 11.74 11.19 7.87
N ALA A 17 11.27 12.24 7.18
CA ALA A 17 10.33 12.11 6.08
C ALA A 17 10.92 11.28 4.93
N ILE A 18 12.16 11.60 4.52
CA ILE A 18 12.90 10.87 3.48
C ILE A 18 13.11 9.40 3.88
N SER A 19 13.50 9.14 5.12
CA SER A 19 13.63 7.78 5.65
C SER A 19 12.30 7.01 5.59
N GLY A 20 11.18 7.68 5.84
CA GLY A 20 9.84 7.10 5.67
C GLY A 20 9.56 6.67 4.22
N ILE A 21 9.93 7.48 3.23
CA ILE A 21 9.80 7.13 1.81
C ILE A 21 10.61 5.87 1.48
N PHE A 22 11.86 5.78 1.96
CA PHE A 22 12.68 4.58 1.76
C PHE A 22 12.13 3.35 2.49
N ALA A 23 11.54 3.53 3.68
CA ALA A 23 10.85 2.45 4.38
C ALA A 23 9.68 1.93 3.53
N THR A 24 8.88 2.81 2.92
CA THR A 24 7.83 2.41 1.96
C THR A 24 8.39 1.65 0.77
N PHE A 25 9.50 2.10 0.18
CA PHE A 25 10.13 1.39 -0.93
C PHE A 25 10.58 -0.02 -0.54
N LEU A 26 11.08 -0.20 0.68
CA LEU A 26 11.43 -1.52 1.20
C LEU A 26 10.20 -2.40 1.44
N VAL A 27 9.10 -1.82 1.93
CA VAL A 27 7.81 -2.52 2.06
C VAL A 27 7.31 -2.99 0.69
N ASN A 28 7.29 -2.08 -0.29
CA ASN A 28 6.79 -2.36 -1.64
C ASN A 28 7.68 -3.38 -2.37
N ALA A 29 9.01 -3.29 -2.23
CA ALA A 29 9.91 -4.30 -2.75
C ALA A 29 9.74 -5.66 -2.03
N GLY A 30 9.45 -5.64 -0.73
CA GLY A 30 9.12 -6.82 0.06
C GLY A 30 7.86 -7.54 -0.42
N HIS A 31 6.86 -6.78 -0.90
CA HIS A 31 5.58 -7.34 -1.38
C HIS A 31 5.80 -8.36 -2.51
N ASN A 32 6.71 -8.08 -3.45
CA ASN A 32 7.05 -9.00 -4.55
C ASN A 32 7.36 -10.42 -4.03
N PHE A 33 8.04 -10.52 -2.89
CA PHE A 33 8.44 -11.80 -2.31
C PHE A 33 7.36 -12.48 -1.48
N ILE A 34 6.23 -11.83 -1.20
CA ILE A 34 5.11 -12.47 -0.50
C ILE A 34 4.34 -13.43 -1.42
N HIS A 35 4.36 -13.19 -2.74
CA HIS A 35 3.78 -14.05 -3.77
C HIS A 35 4.67 -15.23 -4.15
N GLN A 36 5.95 -15.15 -3.80
CA GLN A 36 6.95 -16.18 -4.10
C GLN A 36 7.12 -17.16 -2.92
N ARG A 37 7.96 -18.17 -3.12
CA ARG A 37 8.41 -19.04 -2.02
C ARG A 37 9.03 -18.20 -0.90
N ASN A 38 8.75 -18.58 0.35
CA ASN A 38 9.30 -17.92 1.54
C ASN A 38 10.81 -17.66 1.40
N SER A 39 11.19 -16.40 1.54
CA SER A 39 12.56 -15.94 1.53
C SER A 39 12.72 -14.82 2.54
N TRP A 40 13.95 -14.51 2.96
CA TRP A 40 14.18 -13.42 3.91
C TRP A 40 13.75 -12.04 3.37
N ARG A 41 13.61 -11.89 2.05
CA ARG A 41 13.27 -10.60 1.42
C ARG A 41 11.85 -10.13 1.76
N MET A 42 10.94 -11.04 2.07
CA MET A 42 9.57 -10.70 2.47
C MET A 42 9.50 -9.94 3.80
N TYR A 43 10.53 -10.06 4.65
CA TYR A 43 10.63 -9.25 5.89
C TYR A 43 10.80 -7.75 5.60
N GLY A 44 11.06 -7.35 4.35
CA GLY A 44 10.99 -5.94 3.93
C GLY A 44 9.63 -5.29 4.23
N CYS A 45 8.53 -6.05 4.18
CA CYS A 45 7.20 -5.58 4.57
C CYS A 45 7.16 -5.10 6.04
N HIS A 46 7.97 -5.68 6.91
CA HIS A 46 7.96 -5.33 8.34
C HIS A 46 8.61 -3.98 8.64
N ALA A 47 9.31 -3.38 7.68
CA ALA A 47 10.03 -2.11 7.87
C ALA A 47 9.12 -0.95 8.32
N ALA A 48 7.81 -1.05 8.08
CA ALA A 48 6.83 -0.05 8.49
C ALA A 48 5.57 -0.69 9.10
N LEU A 49 5.74 -1.68 9.98
CA LEU A 49 4.67 -2.35 10.75
C LEU A 49 3.68 -3.22 9.95
N ILE A 50 3.85 -3.39 8.63
CA ILE A 50 3.04 -4.35 7.86
C ILE A 50 3.58 -5.76 8.10
N ASN A 51 2.71 -6.68 8.54
CA ASN A 51 3.08 -8.07 8.67
C ASN A 51 2.94 -8.80 7.32
N PHE A 52 3.99 -9.49 6.85
CA PHE A 52 3.96 -10.15 5.54
C PHE A 52 2.96 -11.32 5.50
N ARG A 53 2.64 -11.97 6.63
CA ARG A 53 1.68 -13.09 6.68
C ARG A 53 0.26 -12.60 6.44
N GLU A 54 -0.11 -11.51 7.11
CA GLU A 54 -1.39 -10.85 6.90
C GLU A 54 -1.47 -10.24 5.51
N PHE A 55 -0.40 -9.56 5.07
CA PHE A 55 -0.38 -8.99 3.73
C PHE A 55 -0.49 -10.06 2.64
N ARG A 56 0.07 -11.26 2.86
CA ARG A 56 -0.12 -12.40 1.96
C ARG A 56 -1.57 -12.86 1.91
N VAL A 57 -2.28 -12.90 3.03
CA VAL A 57 -3.71 -13.27 3.05
C VAL A 57 -4.55 -12.18 2.36
N LEU A 58 -4.34 -10.92 2.76
CA LEU A 58 -5.06 -9.74 2.25
C LEU A 58 -4.87 -9.57 0.75
N HIS A 59 -3.62 -9.50 0.31
CA HIS A 59 -3.26 -9.11 -1.04
C HIS A 59 -3.06 -10.34 -1.93
N ALA A 60 -2.11 -11.21 -1.60
CA ALA A 60 -1.73 -12.31 -2.49
C ALA A 60 -2.79 -13.41 -2.63
N MET A 61 -3.55 -13.72 -1.58
CA MET A 61 -4.55 -14.80 -1.60
C MET A 61 -5.98 -14.31 -1.86
N SER A 62 -6.32 -13.11 -1.40
CA SER A 62 -7.67 -12.55 -1.56
C SER A 62 -7.73 -11.59 -2.73
N HIS A 63 -6.99 -10.48 -2.70
CA HIS A 63 -7.06 -9.44 -3.74
C HIS A 63 -6.70 -9.96 -5.14
N HIS A 64 -5.61 -10.71 -5.30
CA HIS A 64 -5.23 -11.27 -6.61
C HIS A 64 -6.22 -12.30 -7.15
N MET A 65 -6.91 -13.04 -6.27
CA MET A 65 -7.86 -14.09 -6.70
C MET A 65 -9.25 -13.52 -7.01
N TYR A 66 -9.66 -12.48 -6.29
CA TYR A 66 -11.01 -11.95 -6.37
C TYR A 66 -11.03 -10.40 -6.37
N PRO A 67 -10.21 -9.72 -7.19
CA PRO A 67 -10.02 -8.27 -7.09
C PRO A 67 -11.33 -7.51 -7.22
N ASN A 68 -11.53 -6.51 -6.35
CA ASN A 68 -12.73 -5.64 -6.31
C ASN A 68 -14.08 -6.35 -6.12
N SER A 69 -14.07 -7.62 -5.72
CA SER A 69 -15.28 -8.35 -5.35
C SER A 69 -15.63 -8.18 -3.86
N VAL A 70 -16.75 -8.76 -3.43
CA VAL A 70 -17.07 -8.90 -1.99
C VAL A 70 -16.15 -9.86 -1.23
N TYR A 71 -15.31 -10.62 -1.93
CA TYR A 71 -14.29 -11.49 -1.32
C TYR A 71 -12.90 -10.85 -1.28
N ASP A 72 -12.76 -9.63 -1.82
CA ASP A 72 -11.54 -8.85 -1.78
C ASP A 72 -11.37 -8.16 -0.42
N LEU A 73 -10.50 -8.71 0.42
CA LEU A 73 -10.19 -8.15 1.71
C LEU A 73 -9.50 -6.78 1.60
N GLU A 74 -8.77 -6.48 0.51
CA GLU A 74 -8.12 -5.19 0.30
C GLU A 74 -9.14 -4.07 0.06
N THR A 75 -10.24 -4.40 -0.62
CA THR A 75 -11.40 -3.51 -0.78
C THR A 75 -12.15 -3.31 0.54
N LEU A 76 -12.18 -4.31 1.41
CA LEU A 76 -12.97 -4.32 2.65
C LEU A 76 -12.25 -3.80 3.89
N ILE A 77 -10.92 -3.89 3.97
CA ILE A 77 -10.15 -3.55 5.18
C ILE A 77 -10.28 -2.08 5.58
N TYR A 78 -10.60 -1.21 4.62
CA TYR A 78 -10.81 0.20 4.87
C TYR A 78 -12.24 0.54 5.30
N GLU A 79 -13.16 -0.43 5.36
CA GLU A 79 -14.50 -0.20 5.88
C GLU A 79 -14.48 0.06 7.40
N PRO A 80 -15.34 0.95 7.91
CA PRO A 80 -16.41 1.66 7.20
C PRO A 80 -15.96 2.98 6.54
N PHE A 81 -14.67 3.29 6.52
CA PHE A 81 -14.14 4.59 6.13
C PHE A 81 -14.00 4.78 4.61
N PHE A 82 -13.48 3.79 3.88
CA PHE A 82 -13.48 3.79 2.41
C PHE A 82 -14.39 2.68 1.92
N LYS A 83 -15.51 3.07 1.31
CA LYS A 83 -16.46 2.15 0.70
C LYS A 83 -16.27 2.17 -0.81
N TYR A 84 -15.34 1.35 -1.30
CA TYR A 84 -15.02 1.27 -2.72
C TYR A 84 -16.11 0.59 -3.54
N LEU A 85 -16.84 -0.37 -2.97
CA LEU A 85 -17.94 -1.00 -3.70
C LEU A 85 -19.04 0.02 -4.02
N PRO A 86 -19.66 -0.03 -5.22
CA PRO A 86 -20.72 0.89 -5.67
C PRO A 86 -22.08 0.65 -5.00
N ILE A 87 -22.08 0.52 -3.68
CA ILE A 87 -23.30 0.46 -2.86
C ILE A 87 -23.87 1.85 -2.60
N ALA A 88 -25.16 1.91 -2.27
CA ALA A 88 -25.84 3.14 -1.88
C ALA A 88 -25.14 3.84 -0.70
N LYS A 89 -24.79 5.13 -0.88
CA LYS A 89 -24.13 5.96 0.13
C LYS A 89 -24.95 7.23 0.37
N THR A 90 -25.10 7.62 1.63
CA THR A 90 -25.66 8.94 1.96
C THR A 90 -24.64 10.03 1.67
N LYS A 91 -25.09 11.27 1.46
CA LYS A 91 -24.19 12.43 1.33
C LYS A 91 -23.25 12.58 2.54
N MET A 92 -23.74 12.28 3.73
CA MET A 92 -22.94 12.26 4.96
C MET A 92 -21.85 11.18 4.90
N ARG A 93 -22.17 9.96 4.44
CA ARG A 93 -21.17 8.91 4.27
C ARG A 93 -20.08 9.32 3.28
N ILE A 94 -20.45 9.90 2.14
CA ILE A 94 -19.48 10.39 1.14
C ILE A 94 -18.57 11.46 1.75
N PHE A 95 -19.13 12.41 2.51
CA PHE A 95 -18.34 13.41 3.22
C PHE A 95 -17.36 12.78 4.24
N LEU A 96 -17.83 11.80 5.03
CA LEU A 96 -16.99 11.08 5.99
C LEU A 96 -15.88 10.27 5.30
N ASN A 97 -16.13 9.69 4.12
CA ASN A 97 -15.09 9.03 3.34
C ASN A 97 -13.97 9.99 2.97
N TYR A 98 -14.28 11.22 2.54
CA TYR A 98 -13.23 12.20 2.22
C TYR A 98 -12.51 12.71 3.47
N LEU A 99 -13.24 12.91 4.57
CA LEU A 99 -12.66 13.37 5.82
C LEU A 99 -11.70 12.34 6.45
N SER A 100 -11.94 11.05 6.23
CA SER A 100 -11.07 9.97 6.75
C SER A 100 -9.77 9.79 5.95
N ILE A 101 -9.65 10.37 4.75
CA ILE A 101 -8.48 10.18 3.87
C ILE A 101 -7.16 10.56 4.55
N PRO A 102 -7.00 11.79 5.08
CA PRO A 102 -5.74 12.17 5.73
C PRO A 102 -5.42 11.29 6.93
N LEU A 103 -6.45 10.88 7.69
CA LEU A 103 -6.27 10.03 8.87
C LEU A 103 -5.77 8.64 8.49
N ILE A 104 -6.39 8.00 7.49
CA ILE A 104 -5.97 6.68 7.01
C ILE A 104 -4.58 6.75 6.37
N TYR A 105 -4.29 7.81 5.62
CA TYR A 105 -2.99 7.97 4.99
C TYR A 105 -1.89 8.10 6.06
N ILE A 106 -2.12 8.87 7.11
CA ILE A 106 -1.13 9.09 8.17
C ILE A 106 -1.00 7.91 9.13
N LEU A 107 -2.10 7.24 9.46
CA LEU A 107 -2.17 6.24 10.54
C LEU A 107 -2.39 4.80 10.06
N GLY A 108 -2.39 4.54 8.75
CA GLY A 108 -2.68 3.23 8.18
C GLY A 108 -1.81 2.11 8.78
N PHE A 109 -0.50 2.35 8.91
CA PHE A 109 0.42 1.39 9.52
C PHE A 109 0.18 1.18 11.02
N HIS A 110 -0.11 2.26 11.76
CA HIS A 110 -0.49 2.16 13.17
C HIS A 110 -1.80 1.40 13.34
N GLY A 111 -2.77 1.62 12.46
CA GLY A 111 -4.05 0.94 12.43
C GLY A 111 -3.90 -0.56 12.17
N ALA A 112 -3.07 -0.93 11.18
CA ALA A 112 -2.75 -2.33 10.88
C ALA A 112 -2.13 -3.02 12.11
N PHE A 113 -1.15 -2.40 12.77
CA PHE A 113 -0.58 -2.95 14.00
C PHE A 113 -1.58 -3.02 15.16
N LEU A 114 -2.36 -1.95 15.38
CA LEU A 114 -3.34 -1.87 16.46
C LEU A 114 -4.43 -2.95 16.31
N TYR A 115 -4.87 -3.23 15.09
CA TYR A 115 -5.83 -4.30 14.81
C TYR A 115 -5.32 -5.66 15.33
N ARG A 116 -4.04 -5.96 15.11
CA ARG A 116 -3.40 -7.19 15.61
C ARG A 116 -3.34 -7.23 17.12
N VAL A 117 -2.97 -6.12 17.76
CA VAL A 117 -2.90 -6.01 19.22
C VAL A 117 -4.28 -6.19 19.85
N ILE A 118 -5.32 -5.56 19.31
CA ILE A 118 -6.70 -5.74 19.78
C ILE A 118 -7.14 -7.20 19.66
N GLY A 119 -6.77 -7.84 18.54
CA GLY A 119 -7.03 -9.25 18.28
C GLY A 119 -6.55 -10.19 19.38
N LEU A 120 -5.39 -9.91 20.00
CA LEU A 120 -4.85 -10.71 21.11
C LEU A 120 -5.78 -10.77 22.33
N PHE A 121 -6.61 -9.75 22.54
CA PHE A 121 -7.51 -9.65 23.69
C PHE A 121 -8.93 -10.15 23.39
N GLN A 122 -9.27 -10.40 22.12
CA GLN A 122 -10.58 -10.93 21.73
C GLN A 122 -10.54 -12.46 21.80
N SER A 123 -10.94 -12.99 22.97
CA SER A 123 -10.81 -14.40 23.37
C SER A 123 -11.45 -15.43 22.44
N ASP A 124 -12.40 -15.01 21.61
CA ASP A 124 -13.27 -15.92 20.85
C ASP A 124 -12.74 -16.22 19.44
N TRP A 125 -11.74 -15.46 18.98
CA TRP A 125 -11.14 -15.58 17.65
C TRP A 125 -9.67 -15.99 17.75
N LYS A 126 -9.39 -17.15 18.35
CA LYS A 126 -8.10 -17.84 18.17
C LYS A 126 -8.00 -18.42 16.76
N THR A 127 -7.99 -17.55 15.75
CA THR A 127 -7.46 -17.89 14.44
C THR A 127 -5.95 -17.61 14.51
N ASP A 128 -5.14 -18.50 13.96
CA ASP A 128 -3.66 -18.41 13.97
C ASP A 128 -3.11 -17.14 13.26
N MET A 129 -3.99 -16.26 12.78
CA MET A 129 -3.67 -15.03 12.05
C MET A 129 -3.31 -13.84 12.94
N GLN A 130 -3.80 -13.76 14.18
CA GLN A 130 -3.54 -12.61 15.08
C GLN A 130 -2.42 -12.88 16.10
N ILE A 131 -1.52 -13.81 15.79
CA ILE A 131 -0.36 -14.13 16.60
C ILE A 131 0.75 -13.09 16.34
N LEU A 132 1.33 -12.54 17.40
CA LEU A 132 2.59 -11.80 17.30
C LEU A 132 3.75 -12.79 17.22
N TYR A 133 4.55 -12.65 16.18
CA TYR A 133 5.76 -13.41 15.94
C TYR A 133 6.98 -12.57 16.28
N PHE A 134 8.12 -13.23 16.54
CA PHE A 134 9.36 -12.54 16.88
C PHE A 134 9.78 -11.52 15.81
N ASP A 135 9.53 -11.82 14.54
CA ASP A 135 9.84 -10.94 13.42
C ASP A 135 9.01 -9.64 13.38
N ASP A 136 7.93 -9.53 14.17
CA ASP A 136 7.20 -8.27 14.31
C ASP A 136 8.02 -7.17 14.98
N ILE A 137 9.10 -7.54 15.69
CA ILE A 137 10.03 -6.57 16.29
C ILE A 137 10.70 -5.68 15.23
N ILE A 138 10.81 -6.14 13.98
CA ILE A 138 11.49 -5.43 12.89
C ILE A 138 10.89 -4.04 12.69
N GLY A 139 9.56 -3.91 12.73
CA GLY A 139 8.88 -2.62 12.57
C GLY A 139 9.08 -1.65 13.72
N PHE A 140 9.60 -2.12 14.86
CA PHE A 140 9.94 -1.33 16.04
C PHE A 140 11.43 -1.04 16.17
N LEU A 141 12.27 -1.44 15.21
CA LEU A 141 13.72 -1.22 15.28
C LEU A 141 14.13 0.23 15.02
N MET A 142 13.29 1.04 14.36
CA MET A 142 13.65 2.42 13.99
C MET A 142 13.99 3.31 15.20
N PRO A 143 13.15 3.43 16.26
CA PRO A 143 13.51 4.23 17.43
C PRO A 143 14.78 3.74 18.16
N PRO A 144 14.95 2.44 18.47
CA PRO A 144 16.19 1.93 19.06
C PRO A 144 17.43 2.25 18.22
N LEU A 145 17.38 2.10 16.89
CA LEU A 145 18.52 2.39 16.02
C LEU A 145 18.91 3.88 16.08
N ILE A 146 17.93 4.79 16.06
CA ILE A 146 18.18 6.24 16.22
C ILE A 146 18.80 6.54 17.58
N PHE A 147 18.23 5.94 18.64
CA PHE A 147 18.72 6.10 20.01
C PHE A 147 20.18 5.66 20.12
N PHE A 148 20.51 4.42 19.72
CA PHE A 148 21.87 3.89 19.82
C PHE A 148 22.86 4.66 18.94
N THR A 149 22.47 5.07 17.74
CA THR A 149 23.34 5.88 16.87
C THR A 149 23.67 7.22 17.53
N LYS A 150 22.70 7.87 18.18
CA LYS A 150 22.93 9.11 18.92
C LYS A 150 23.84 8.89 20.13
N ILE A 151 23.65 7.80 20.89
CA ILE A 151 24.54 7.44 22.00
C ILE A 151 25.98 7.24 21.52
N ILE A 152 26.18 6.45 20.45
CA ILE A 152 27.50 6.20 19.87
C ILE A 152 28.17 7.50 19.43
N TYR A 153 27.43 8.37 18.75
CA TYR A 153 27.93 9.69 18.34
C TYR A 153 28.44 10.51 19.54
N LEU A 154 27.64 10.62 20.60
CA LEU A 154 28.00 11.37 21.81
C LEU A 154 29.21 10.77 22.54
N THR A 155 29.34 9.43 22.55
CA THR A 155 30.50 8.76 23.13
C THR A 155 31.77 9.07 22.34
N ILE A 156 31.70 9.07 21.00
CA ILE A 156 32.86 9.34 20.13
C ILE A 156 33.29 10.82 20.20
N THR A 157 32.34 11.76 20.33
CA THR A 157 32.63 13.19 20.40
C THR A 157 33.09 13.66 21.79
N GLU A 158 33.34 12.74 22.72
CA GLU A 158 33.76 13.02 24.11
C GLU A 158 32.86 14.03 24.84
N SER A 159 31.58 14.10 24.47
CA SER A 159 30.58 14.94 25.15
C SER A 159 30.05 14.22 26.39
N SER A 160 30.95 13.92 27.33
CA SER A 160 30.69 13.09 28.52
C SER A 160 29.74 13.73 29.53
N GLU A 161 29.53 15.06 29.46
CA GLU A 161 28.57 15.77 30.31
C GLU A 161 27.10 15.44 29.97
N GLU A 162 26.83 14.72 28.88
CA GLU A 162 25.47 14.39 28.44
C GLU A 162 24.91 13.07 28.98
N PHE A 163 25.65 12.26 29.74
CA PHE A 163 25.19 10.94 30.22
C PHE A 163 24.49 10.96 31.59
N SER A 164 23.59 11.92 31.81
CA SER A 164 22.65 11.87 32.94
C SER A 164 21.41 11.04 32.60
N PHE A 165 20.71 10.48 33.60
CA PHE A 165 19.45 9.77 33.38
C PHE A 165 18.41 10.63 32.64
N TYR A 166 18.34 11.92 32.98
CA TYR A 166 17.45 12.88 32.33
C TYR A 166 17.78 13.03 30.84
N ASN A 167 19.05 13.14 30.48
CA ASN A 167 19.46 13.27 29.09
C ASN A 167 19.22 11.97 28.31
N LEU A 168 19.46 10.80 28.91
CA LEU A 168 19.12 9.51 28.30
C LEU A 168 17.62 9.41 28.00
N PHE A 169 16.77 9.87 28.92
CA PHE A 169 15.33 9.95 28.69
C PHE A 169 14.98 10.89 27.53
N LEU A 170 15.59 12.08 27.45
CA LEU A 170 15.36 13.01 26.33
C LEU A 170 15.82 12.43 24.99
N ILE A 171 16.95 11.72 24.95
CA ILE A 171 17.45 11.04 23.74
C ILE A 171 16.47 9.94 23.33
N ALA A 172 15.96 9.14 24.27
CA ALA A 172 14.97 8.11 23.99
C ALA A 172 13.64 8.70 23.49
N PHE A 173 13.18 9.79 24.10
CA PHE A 173 11.97 10.50 23.69
C PHE A 173 12.10 11.06 22.27
N GLU A 174 13.23 11.72 21.96
CA GLU A 174 13.51 12.22 20.62
C GLU A 174 13.57 11.08 19.58
N ALA A 175 14.24 9.98 19.90
CA ALA A 175 14.34 8.82 19.02
C ALA A 175 12.96 8.17 18.77
N GLY A 176 12.13 8.08 19.81
CA GLY A 176 10.72 7.65 19.71
C GLY A 176 9.90 8.57 18.81
N PHE A 177 10.02 9.88 19.00
CA PHE A 177 9.32 10.88 18.19
C PHE A 177 9.73 10.82 16.72
N LEU A 178 11.03 10.79 16.43
CA LEU A 178 11.54 10.70 15.06
C LEU A 178 11.17 9.37 14.40
N GLY A 179 11.29 8.25 15.13
CA GLY A 179 10.88 6.94 14.64
C GLY A 179 9.38 6.88 14.30
N ASN A 180 8.53 7.47 15.13
CA ASN A 180 7.11 7.58 14.84
C ASN A 180 6.83 8.48 13.61
N PHE A 181 7.58 9.58 13.47
CA PHE A 181 7.46 10.46 12.30
C PHE A 181 7.87 9.74 11.00
N ILE A 182 8.91 8.89 11.04
CA ILE A 182 9.28 8.00 9.92
C ILE A 182 8.11 7.11 9.54
N LEU A 183 7.46 6.46 10.52
CA LEU A 183 6.31 5.58 10.27
C LEU A 183 5.12 6.32 9.67
N MET A 184 4.81 7.53 10.15
CA MET A 184 3.74 8.38 9.58
C MET A 184 4.06 8.77 8.13
N SER A 185 5.30 9.17 7.84
CA SER A 185 5.74 9.49 6.48
C SER A 185 5.68 8.28 5.55
N ALA A 186 6.09 7.11 6.06
CA ALA A 186 6.01 5.85 5.35
C ALA A 186 4.55 5.45 5.06
N SER A 187 3.66 5.62 6.03
CA SER A 187 2.23 5.37 5.87
C SER A 187 1.63 6.25 4.79
N VAL A 188 1.91 7.56 4.82
CA VAL A 188 1.40 8.50 3.80
C VAL A 188 1.90 8.10 2.42
N THR A 189 3.20 7.84 2.29
CA THR A 189 3.81 7.46 1.01
C THR A 189 3.24 6.13 0.51
N PHE A 190 3.06 5.15 1.39
CA PHE A 190 2.46 3.86 1.05
C PHE A 190 1.01 4.01 0.61
N SER A 191 0.19 4.79 1.33
CA SER A 191 -1.21 5.03 0.94
C SER A 191 -1.32 5.79 -0.38
N VAL A 192 -0.46 6.79 -0.62
CA VAL A 192 -0.42 7.52 -1.91
C VAL A 192 -0.08 6.57 -3.06
N ILE A 193 0.81 5.61 -2.85
CA ILE A 193 1.21 4.67 -3.90
C ILE A 193 0.18 3.54 -4.05
N GLY A 194 -0.08 2.79 -2.97
CA GLY A 194 -0.87 1.56 -2.96
C GLY A 194 -2.36 1.79 -3.21
N LEU A 195 -2.97 2.82 -2.62
CA LEU A 195 -4.40 3.07 -2.87
C LEU A 195 -4.66 3.56 -4.30
N ASN A 196 -3.64 4.05 -5.00
CA ASN A 196 -3.74 4.58 -6.37
C ASN A 196 -3.07 3.64 -7.39
N VAL A 197 -3.03 2.33 -7.08
CA VAL A 197 -2.29 1.32 -7.86
C VAL A 197 -2.99 0.85 -9.14
N GLY A 198 -4.26 1.24 -9.34
CA GLY A 198 -4.98 1.03 -10.59
C GLY A 198 -6.19 0.10 -10.50
N HIS A 199 -6.46 -0.51 -9.34
CA HIS A 199 -7.65 -1.34 -9.10
C HIS A 199 -8.76 -0.66 -8.28
N HIS A 200 -8.55 0.53 -7.71
CA HIS A 200 -9.59 1.22 -6.91
C HIS A 200 -10.33 2.35 -7.66
N GLY A 201 -10.19 2.44 -8.97
CA GLY A 201 -10.74 3.54 -9.78
C GLY A 201 -12.11 3.26 -10.39
N THR A 202 -12.80 4.30 -10.87
CA THR A 202 -14.10 4.15 -11.56
C THR A 202 -14.02 3.44 -12.91
N ASP A 203 -12.84 3.39 -13.53
CA ASP A 203 -12.60 2.80 -14.87
C ASP A 203 -12.37 1.28 -14.81
N VAL A 204 -12.36 0.69 -13.61
CA VAL A 204 -12.28 -0.76 -13.39
C VAL A 204 -13.58 -1.33 -12.82
N THR A 205 -13.80 -2.59 -13.13
CA THR A 205 -14.92 -3.38 -12.63
C THR A 205 -14.79 -3.56 -11.12
N HIS A 206 -15.91 -3.33 -10.43
CA HIS A 206 -16.13 -3.74 -9.04
C HIS A 206 -17.36 -4.65 -8.98
N GLU A 207 -17.57 -5.30 -7.83
CA GLU A 207 -18.76 -6.11 -7.59
C GLU A 207 -20.06 -5.39 -8.03
N GLY A 208 -20.87 -6.11 -8.81
CA GLY A 208 -22.17 -5.67 -9.32
C GLY A 208 -22.11 -4.90 -10.64
N ASP A 209 -20.93 -4.47 -11.10
CA ASP A 209 -20.77 -3.94 -12.45
C ASP A 209 -20.94 -5.06 -13.49
N GLU A 210 -21.40 -4.70 -14.69
CA GLU A 210 -21.38 -5.61 -15.85
C GLU A 210 -19.97 -5.65 -16.46
N PHE A 211 -19.51 -6.83 -16.85
CA PHE A 211 -18.21 -7.04 -17.50
C PHE A 211 -18.27 -8.24 -18.48
N LYS A 212 -17.26 -8.36 -19.34
CA LYS A 212 -17.29 -9.24 -20.52
C LYS A 212 -17.42 -10.73 -20.17
N SER A 213 -16.63 -11.23 -19.22
CA SER A 213 -16.55 -12.66 -18.92
C SER A 213 -15.92 -12.93 -17.54
N LEU A 214 -16.34 -14.04 -16.91
CA LEU A 214 -15.74 -14.60 -15.69
C LEU A 214 -14.48 -15.44 -15.95
N ASP A 215 -14.01 -15.50 -17.20
CA ASP A 215 -12.67 -16.00 -17.49
C ASP A 215 -11.64 -15.24 -16.63
N PHE A 216 -10.71 -15.97 -16.02
CA PHE A 216 -9.77 -15.39 -15.06
C PHE A 216 -8.98 -14.23 -15.66
N GLY A 217 -8.43 -14.38 -16.88
CA GLY A 217 -7.65 -13.34 -17.52
C GLY A 217 -8.50 -12.13 -17.88
N ILE A 218 -9.68 -12.35 -18.45
CA ILE A 218 -10.60 -11.24 -18.77
C ILE A 218 -11.01 -10.49 -17.49
N TYR A 219 -11.25 -11.21 -16.39
CA TYR A 219 -11.63 -10.59 -15.12
C TYR A 219 -10.49 -9.78 -14.49
N GLN A 220 -9.25 -10.28 -14.53
CA GLN A 220 -8.08 -9.51 -14.09
C GLN A 220 -7.92 -8.23 -14.91
N LEU A 221 -8.06 -8.29 -16.25
CA LEU A 221 -8.02 -7.09 -17.11
C LEU A 221 -9.16 -6.10 -16.84
N ALA A 222 -10.33 -6.59 -16.44
CA ALA A 222 -11.47 -5.75 -16.12
C ALA A 222 -11.30 -5.01 -14.79
N THR A 223 -10.62 -5.62 -13.82
CA THR A 223 -10.47 -5.14 -12.45
C THR A 223 -9.16 -4.37 -12.21
N THR A 224 -8.24 -4.37 -13.16
CA THR A 224 -6.93 -3.73 -13.05
C THR A 224 -6.63 -2.81 -14.23
N ILE A 225 -5.83 -1.78 -13.98
CA ILE A 225 -5.30 -0.87 -15.00
C ILE A 225 -3.83 -0.65 -14.70
N ASP A 226 -3.01 -0.58 -15.75
CA ASP A 226 -1.61 -0.28 -15.60
C ASP A 226 -1.30 1.22 -15.77
N ARG A 227 -0.17 1.65 -15.19
CA ARG A 227 0.19 3.06 -15.10
C ARG A 227 1.52 3.35 -15.76
N THR A 228 1.47 4.11 -16.85
CA THR A 228 2.66 4.49 -17.67
C THR A 228 3.84 5.02 -16.85
N GLY A 229 3.58 5.82 -15.81
CA GLY A 229 4.63 6.34 -14.93
C GLY A 229 5.23 5.30 -13.97
N ALA A 230 4.45 4.29 -13.56
CA ALA A 230 4.90 3.21 -12.69
C ALA A 230 5.76 2.20 -13.47
N ASN A 231 5.56 2.10 -14.79
CA ASN A 231 6.29 1.18 -15.68
C ASN A 231 7.56 1.81 -16.29
N ALA A 232 7.91 3.03 -15.89
CA ALA A 232 8.98 3.79 -16.56
C ALA A 232 10.37 3.13 -16.48
N ASN A 233 10.64 2.39 -15.41
CA ASN A 233 11.87 1.62 -15.21
C ASN A 233 11.71 0.67 -14.01
N LEU A 234 12.67 -0.25 -13.83
CA LEU A 234 12.65 -1.23 -12.75
C LEU A 234 12.48 -0.63 -11.34
N PHE A 235 13.07 0.53 -11.07
CA PHE A 235 12.92 1.17 -9.77
C PHE A 235 11.46 1.58 -9.55
N MET A 236 10.81 2.18 -10.54
CA MET A 236 9.38 2.52 -10.47
C MET A 236 8.51 1.27 -10.37
N VAL A 237 8.83 0.21 -11.12
CA VAL A 237 8.09 -1.06 -11.05
C VAL A 237 8.11 -1.63 -9.63
N LEU A 238 9.29 -1.70 -9.00
CA LEU A 238 9.46 -2.25 -7.65
C LEU A 238 8.86 -1.36 -6.56
N THR A 239 8.95 -0.04 -6.70
CA THR A 239 8.56 0.90 -5.63
C THR A 239 7.15 1.45 -5.77
N HIS A 240 6.56 1.39 -6.97
CA HIS A 240 5.25 1.96 -7.26
C HIS A 240 4.27 0.93 -7.85
N TYR A 241 4.57 -0.37 -7.73
CA TYR A 241 3.73 -1.46 -8.25
C TYR A 241 3.46 -1.30 -9.76
N GLY A 242 4.52 -1.07 -10.54
CA GLY A 242 4.40 -1.09 -12.00
C GLY A 242 4.20 -2.52 -12.51
N GLU A 243 3.92 -2.63 -13.80
CA GLU A 243 3.62 -3.89 -14.48
C GLU A 243 2.41 -4.59 -13.85
N HIS A 244 1.43 -3.79 -13.42
CA HIS A 244 0.42 -4.21 -12.46
C HIS A 244 -0.54 -5.25 -13.05
N ILE A 245 -0.91 -5.12 -14.32
CA ILE A 245 -1.76 -6.09 -15.01
C ILE A 245 -1.06 -7.46 -15.07
N ILE A 246 0.20 -7.50 -15.53
CA ILE A 246 0.96 -8.76 -15.61
C ILE A 246 1.17 -9.33 -14.21
N HIS A 247 1.45 -8.48 -13.22
CA HIS A 247 1.58 -8.88 -11.84
C HIS A 247 0.30 -9.56 -11.32
N HIS A 248 -0.89 -9.09 -11.70
CA HIS A 248 -2.15 -9.74 -11.37
C HIS A 248 -2.37 -11.10 -12.06
N MET A 249 -1.86 -11.25 -13.28
CA MET A 249 -1.96 -12.52 -14.02
C MET A 249 -1.05 -13.60 -13.45
N ILE A 250 0.19 -13.22 -13.14
CA ILE A 250 1.27 -14.14 -12.74
C ILE A 250 2.05 -13.60 -11.54
N PRO A 251 1.39 -13.40 -10.37
CA PRO A 251 1.97 -12.69 -9.23
C PRO A 251 3.21 -13.36 -8.63
N SER A 252 3.39 -14.67 -8.86
CA SER A 252 4.54 -15.42 -8.38
C SER A 252 5.84 -15.18 -9.17
N VAL A 253 5.77 -14.48 -10.30
CA VAL A 253 6.95 -14.09 -11.08
C VAL A 253 7.52 -12.79 -10.52
N ASP A 254 8.85 -12.72 -10.43
CA ASP A 254 9.53 -11.55 -9.89
C ASP A 254 9.26 -10.30 -10.74
N LEU A 255 8.91 -9.19 -10.07
CA LEU A 255 8.70 -7.89 -10.70
C LEU A 255 9.84 -7.48 -11.66
N ALA A 256 11.08 -7.89 -11.38
CA ALA A 256 12.22 -7.55 -12.22
C ALA A 256 12.18 -8.14 -13.64
N VAL A 257 11.35 -9.17 -13.88
CA VAL A 257 11.27 -9.85 -15.17
C VAL A 257 9.88 -9.78 -15.83
N LEU A 258 8.88 -9.14 -15.20
CA LEU A 258 7.53 -9.04 -15.76
C LEU A 258 7.49 -8.36 -17.13
N HIS A 259 8.38 -7.41 -17.38
CA HIS A 259 8.49 -6.73 -18.68
C HIS A 259 8.72 -7.68 -19.87
N LEU A 260 9.25 -8.88 -19.63
CA LEU A 260 9.46 -9.90 -20.66
C LEU A 260 8.15 -10.56 -21.13
N PHE A 261 7.03 -10.33 -20.45
CA PHE A 261 5.74 -10.96 -20.73
C PHE A 261 4.77 -10.05 -21.49
N TRP A 262 5.14 -8.79 -21.80
CA TRP A 262 4.27 -7.86 -22.53
C TRP A 262 3.85 -8.39 -23.89
N ASP A 263 4.81 -8.87 -24.70
CA ASP A 263 4.51 -9.38 -26.05
C ASP A 263 3.49 -10.55 -25.98
N ILE A 264 3.66 -11.43 -25.00
CA ILE A 264 2.76 -12.57 -24.76
C ILE A 264 1.39 -12.09 -24.29
N LEU A 265 1.33 -11.11 -23.39
CA LEU A 265 0.07 -10.53 -22.92
C LEU A 265 -0.69 -9.88 -24.08
N GLU A 266 -0.02 -9.10 -24.92
CA GLU A 266 -0.63 -8.43 -26.07
C GLU A 266 -1.16 -9.43 -27.10
N GLU A 267 -0.41 -10.48 -27.41
CA GLU A 267 -0.86 -11.55 -28.31
C GLU A 267 -2.09 -12.26 -27.73
N THR A 268 -2.05 -12.63 -26.45
CA THR A 268 -3.16 -13.30 -25.75
C THR A 268 -4.40 -12.40 -25.70
N CYS A 269 -4.24 -11.10 -25.44
CA CYS A 269 -5.37 -10.17 -25.44
C CYS A 269 -6.04 -10.08 -26.81
N LYS A 270 -5.28 -10.18 -27.92
CA LYS A 270 -5.86 -10.22 -29.27
C LYS A 270 -6.68 -11.48 -29.50
N GLU A 271 -6.23 -12.64 -29.02
CA GLU A 271 -6.98 -13.90 -29.13
C GLU A 271 -8.32 -13.86 -28.39
N PHE A 272 -8.37 -13.17 -27.25
CA PHE A 272 -9.57 -13.06 -26.40
C PHE A 272 -10.38 -11.78 -26.69
N GLU A 273 -10.01 -10.99 -27.69
CA GLU A 273 -10.59 -9.68 -28.01
C GLU A 273 -10.70 -8.79 -26.76
N ALA A 274 -9.64 -8.75 -25.96
CA ALA A 274 -9.56 -8.01 -24.71
C ALA A 274 -8.66 -6.78 -24.87
N GLU A 275 -8.95 -5.73 -24.11
CA GLU A 275 -8.20 -4.48 -24.14
C GLU A 275 -7.29 -4.34 -22.92
N ILE A 276 -6.06 -3.90 -23.14
CA ILE A 276 -5.13 -3.50 -22.09
C ILE A 276 -5.29 -2.00 -21.85
N LYS A 277 -5.62 -1.62 -20.62
CA LYS A 277 -5.77 -0.21 -20.23
C LYS A 277 -4.48 0.33 -19.62
N LEU A 278 -4.01 1.45 -20.15
CA LEU A 278 -2.84 2.19 -19.67
C LEU A 278 -3.21 3.65 -19.41
N ILE A 279 -2.96 4.14 -18.18
CA ILE A 279 -3.27 5.53 -17.81
C ILE A 279 -2.09 6.24 -17.11
N PRO A 280 -2.08 7.58 -17.03
CA PRO A 280 -1.14 8.29 -16.17
C PRO A 280 -1.45 8.06 -14.68
N ILE A 281 -0.43 8.05 -13.82
CA ILE A 281 -0.58 7.92 -12.34
C ILE A 281 -1.58 8.95 -11.79
N LYS A 282 -1.53 10.20 -12.29
CA LYS A 282 -2.45 11.27 -11.87
C LYS A 282 -3.91 10.94 -12.18
N LYS A 283 -4.18 10.28 -13.31
CA LYS A 283 -5.54 9.83 -13.67
C LYS A 283 -5.97 8.71 -12.72
N ALA A 284 -5.11 7.73 -12.44
CA ALA A 284 -5.41 6.66 -11.49
C ALA A 284 -5.82 7.21 -10.12
N ALA A 285 -5.08 8.21 -9.62
CA ALA A 285 -5.44 8.88 -8.38
C ALA A 285 -6.81 9.55 -8.47
N LEU A 286 -7.08 10.37 -9.49
CA LEU A 286 -8.39 11.02 -9.66
C LEU A 286 -9.55 10.00 -9.65
N LEU A 287 -9.40 8.90 -10.39
CA LEU A 287 -10.42 7.84 -10.49
C LEU A 287 -10.66 7.16 -9.14
N GLN A 288 -9.62 6.98 -8.32
CA GLN A 288 -9.74 6.43 -6.97
C GLN A 288 -10.62 7.31 -6.08
N PHE A 289 -10.41 8.63 -6.08
CA PHE A 289 -11.25 9.55 -5.31
C PHE A 289 -12.68 9.59 -5.84
N GLN A 290 -12.86 9.51 -7.17
CA GLN A 290 -14.19 9.41 -7.78
C GLN A 290 -14.91 8.11 -7.40
N GLN A 291 -14.19 7.00 -7.20
CA GLN A 291 -14.80 5.75 -6.77
C GLN A 291 -15.45 5.86 -5.40
N LEU A 292 -14.87 6.63 -4.47
CA LEU A 292 -15.41 6.82 -3.12
C LEU A 292 -16.80 7.50 -3.09
N LYS A 293 -17.20 8.19 -4.17
CA LYS A 293 -18.55 8.77 -4.35
C LYS A 293 -19.49 7.91 -5.20
N ARG A 294 -19.00 6.85 -5.87
CA ARG A 294 -19.79 6.04 -6.81
C ARG A 294 -20.88 5.27 -6.06
N ILE A 295 -22.12 5.32 -6.55
CA ILE A 295 -23.30 4.65 -5.94
C ILE A 295 -24.10 3.80 -6.93
N GLU A 296 -23.70 3.80 -8.20
CA GLU A 296 -24.35 3.05 -9.27
C GLU A 296 -23.35 2.04 -9.84
N TYR A 297 -23.90 0.91 -10.31
CA TYR A 297 -23.15 -0.09 -11.05
C TYR A 297 -22.92 0.38 -12.49
N ASN A 298 -21.73 0.15 -13.01
CA ASN A 298 -21.45 0.34 -14.42
C ASN A 298 -22.15 -0.74 -15.24
N LYS A 299 -22.77 -0.36 -16.36
CA LYS A 299 -23.35 -1.30 -17.32
C LYS A 299 -22.52 -1.32 -18.59
N ILE A 300 -22.54 -2.46 -19.29
CA ILE A 300 -21.99 -2.54 -20.65
C ILE A 300 -23.00 -1.84 -21.57
N GLU A 301 -22.63 -0.70 -22.11
CA GLU A 301 -23.32 -0.15 -23.27
C GLU A 301 -22.70 -0.75 -24.52
N LYS A 302 -23.54 -1.12 -25.49
CA LYS A 302 -23.06 -1.45 -26.83
C LYS A 302 -23.08 -0.17 -27.66
N ASP A 303 -21.99 0.12 -28.37
CA ASP A 303 -22.00 1.20 -29.36
C ASP A 303 -22.87 0.84 -30.58
N GLU A 304 -23.04 1.80 -31.49
CA GLU A 304 -23.83 1.61 -32.73
C GLU A 304 -23.29 0.49 -33.64
N ASN A 305 -22.07 -0.02 -33.38
CA ASN A 305 -21.42 -1.12 -34.09
C ASN A 305 -21.39 -2.42 -33.25
N ASP A 306 -22.20 -2.53 -32.19
CA ASP A 306 -22.25 -3.67 -31.26
C ASP A 306 -20.94 -3.87 -30.44
N ASN A 307 -20.01 -2.91 -30.44
CA ASN A 307 -18.80 -2.99 -29.60
C ASN A 307 -19.15 -2.68 -28.14
N VAL A 308 -18.53 -3.42 -27.22
CA VAL A 308 -18.66 -3.20 -25.78
C VAL A 308 -17.93 -1.91 -25.39
N VAL A 309 -18.66 -0.90 -24.94
CA VAL A 309 -18.11 0.36 -24.41
C VAL A 309 -18.58 0.54 -22.97
N ILE A 310 -17.65 0.69 -22.04
CA ILE A 310 -17.99 0.99 -20.64
C ILE A 310 -18.21 2.50 -20.53
N LYS A 311 -19.46 2.91 -20.30
CA LYS A 311 -19.77 4.32 -20.05
C LYS A 311 -19.35 4.70 -18.63
N ILE A 312 -18.27 5.45 -18.52
CA ILE A 312 -17.86 6.08 -17.26
C ILE A 312 -18.70 7.37 -17.13
N GLN A 313 -19.54 7.48 -16.09
CA GLN A 313 -20.24 8.74 -15.81
C GLN A 313 -19.21 9.83 -15.45
N GLU A 314 -19.26 10.96 -16.15
CA GLU A 314 -18.46 12.18 -15.87
C GLU A 314 -18.74 12.78 -14.48
#